data_AF-T1BCA2-F1
#
_entry.id   AF-T1BCA2-F1
#
_cell.length_a   1.000
_cell.length_b   1.000
_cell.length_c   1.000
_cell.angle_alpha   90.00
_cell.angle_beta   90.00
_cell.angle_gamma   90.00
#
_symmetry.space_group_name_H-M   'P 1'
#
loop_
_entity.id
_entity.type
_entity.pdbx_description
1 polymer ?
#
loop_
_entity_poly.entity_id
_entity_poly.type
_entity_poly.pdbx_seq_one_letter_code
_entity_poly.pdbx_strand_id
1 'polypeptide(L)'
;MSDFSLMDAIECGIVKLPRVPIADNIPGNEVPMFRNLWEHIRTKLPKKGRGKAESLDPLSLPPQLQTALEALYGHYEKTFKLWQDAGIRVPPCFIVVCNNTATSKLVYDYIAGFQRAQKDGSTRLEYGRLPLFRNHDEHGNPLVRPRTLLIDSEQLESGEGLDDNFRTLAADEVARFRREIVERTGDVRQAENLTDQELLREVMNTVGKPGRLGADIRCVVSVSMLTEGWDANTVTHVLGVRAFGTQLLCE
;
A
#
# COMPACT_ATOMS: atom_id res chain seq x y z
N MET A 1 13.33 -20.49 5.16
CA MET A 1 12.89 -19.07 5.17
C MET A 1 14.05 -18.30 4.60
N SER A 2 13.81 -17.46 3.59
CA SER A 2 14.89 -16.77 2.87
C SER A 2 14.78 -15.28 3.17
N ASP A 3 15.81 -14.75 3.82
CA ASP A 3 15.97 -13.33 4.18
C ASP A 3 16.44 -12.53 2.95
N PHE A 4 15.64 -12.53 1.88
CA PHE A 4 15.91 -11.68 0.72
C PHE A 4 15.14 -10.38 0.85
N SER A 5 15.84 -9.24 0.67
CA SER A 5 15.14 -7.97 0.50
C SER A 5 14.33 -7.97 -0.78
N LEU A 6 13.30 -7.13 -0.89
CA LEU A 6 12.53 -7.02 -2.15
C LEU A 6 13.45 -6.72 -3.34
N MET A 7 14.47 -5.90 -3.11
CA MET A 7 15.46 -5.55 -4.12
C MET A 7 16.25 -6.79 -4.54
N ASP A 8 16.76 -7.57 -3.58
CA ASP A 8 17.51 -8.80 -3.86
C ASP A 8 16.62 -9.86 -4.52
N ALA A 9 15.36 -9.94 -4.13
CA ALA A 9 14.39 -10.86 -4.73
C ALA A 9 14.05 -10.48 -6.18
N ILE A 10 14.06 -9.19 -6.51
CA ILE A 10 13.94 -8.67 -7.88
C ILE A 10 15.24 -8.92 -8.67
N GLU A 11 16.41 -8.65 -8.08
CA GLU A 11 17.73 -8.85 -8.70
C GLU A 11 18.05 -10.33 -8.97
N CYS A 12 17.62 -11.21 -8.08
CA CYS A 12 17.80 -12.67 -8.20
C CYS A 12 16.73 -13.33 -9.09
N GLY A 13 15.79 -12.58 -9.65
CA GLY A 13 14.73 -13.10 -10.52
C GLY A 13 13.68 -13.99 -9.82
N ILE A 14 13.63 -13.96 -8.48
CA ILE A 14 12.63 -14.66 -7.67
C ILE A 14 11.27 -13.95 -7.80
N VAL A 15 11.31 -12.62 -7.80
CA VAL A 15 10.18 -11.76 -8.17
C VAL A 15 10.30 -11.47 -9.65
N LYS A 16 9.27 -11.81 -10.43
CA LYS A 16 9.21 -11.32 -11.82
C LYS A 16 9.16 -9.81 -11.75
N LEU A 17 10.16 -9.15 -12.36
CA LEU A 17 10.13 -7.70 -12.61
C LEU A 17 8.69 -7.32 -12.99
N PRO A 18 8.04 -6.41 -12.27
CA PRO A 18 6.74 -5.92 -12.66
C PRO A 18 6.91 -5.42 -14.09
N ARG A 19 6.31 -6.13 -15.04
CA ARG A 19 6.32 -5.66 -16.42
C ARG A 19 5.69 -4.28 -16.37
N VAL A 20 6.37 -3.29 -16.94
CA VAL A 20 5.74 -2.01 -17.24
C VAL A 20 4.40 -2.36 -17.90
N PRO A 21 3.25 -1.92 -17.36
CA PRO A 21 1.96 -2.27 -17.91
C PRO A 21 1.92 -1.72 -19.32
N ILE A 22 2.14 -2.60 -20.30
CA ILE A 22 1.79 -2.31 -21.68
C ILE A 22 0.29 -2.54 -21.69
N ALA A 23 -0.48 -1.48 -21.54
CA ALA A 23 -1.90 -1.56 -21.73
C ALA A 23 -2.14 -1.99 -23.18
N ASP A 24 -2.60 -3.23 -23.39
CA ASP A 24 -2.85 -3.83 -24.72
C ASP A 24 -3.88 -3.03 -25.57
N ASN A 25 -4.50 -1.98 -25.01
CA ASN A 25 -5.61 -1.24 -25.60
C ASN A 25 -5.41 0.28 -25.69
N ILE A 26 -4.20 0.81 -25.54
CA ILE A 26 -3.94 2.25 -25.71
C ILE A 26 -3.21 2.50 -27.04
N PRO A 27 -3.88 3.08 -28.06
CA PRO A 27 -3.24 3.41 -29.33
C PRO A 27 -2.29 4.61 -29.17
N GLY A 28 -0.99 4.41 -29.43
CA GLY A 28 -0.03 5.47 -29.73
C GLY A 28 0.60 6.19 -28.52
N ASN A 29 1.93 6.37 -28.57
CA ASN A 29 2.77 7.29 -27.78
C ASN A 29 2.72 7.28 -26.23
N GLU A 30 1.89 6.49 -25.55
CA GLU A 30 1.80 6.50 -24.07
C GLU A 30 2.69 5.48 -23.34
N VAL A 31 3.19 4.46 -24.04
CA VAL A 31 4.13 3.46 -23.47
C VAL A 31 5.41 4.10 -22.88
N PRO A 32 6.01 5.17 -23.47
CA PRO A 32 7.11 5.92 -22.85
C PRO A 32 6.73 6.70 -21.59
N MET A 33 5.46 7.08 -21.39
CA MET A 33 5.03 7.89 -20.24
C MET A 33 5.02 7.12 -18.93
N PHE A 34 4.69 5.82 -18.94
CA PHE A 34 4.74 5.00 -17.71
C PHE A 34 6.18 4.70 -17.26
N ARG A 35 7.10 4.58 -18.24
CA ARG A 35 8.54 4.41 -18.02
C ARG A 35 9.19 5.62 -17.33
N ASN A 36 8.75 6.83 -17.67
CA ASN A 36 9.22 8.09 -17.07
C ASN A 36 8.18 8.77 -16.16
N LEU A 37 7.24 8.00 -15.57
CA LEU A 37 6.11 8.54 -14.81
C LEU A 37 6.55 9.57 -13.77
N TRP A 38 7.62 9.27 -13.02
CA TRP A 38 8.16 10.14 -11.99
C TRP A 38 8.54 11.54 -12.51
N GLU A 39 9.15 11.63 -13.71
CA GLU A 39 9.57 12.90 -14.30
C GLU A 39 8.39 13.83 -14.56
N HIS A 40 7.24 13.25 -14.92
CA HIS A 40 6.02 13.98 -15.24
C HIS A 40 5.20 14.41 -14.02
N ILE A 41 5.35 13.72 -12.88
CA ILE A 41 4.53 13.97 -11.68
C ILE A 41 5.27 14.64 -10.53
N ARG A 42 6.61 14.56 -10.48
CA ARG A 42 7.40 15.04 -9.32
C ARG A 42 7.19 16.50 -8.95
N THR A 43 6.90 17.37 -9.92
CA THR A 43 6.68 18.80 -9.69
C THR A 43 5.27 19.11 -9.18
N LYS A 44 4.34 18.17 -9.36
CA LYS A 44 2.93 18.26 -8.96
C LYS A 44 2.65 17.58 -7.62
N LEU A 45 3.63 16.88 -7.05
CA LEU A 45 3.52 16.18 -5.77
C LEU A 45 4.14 17.00 -4.62
N PRO A 46 3.71 16.78 -3.37
CA PRO A 46 4.30 17.43 -2.21
C PRO A 46 5.80 17.18 -2.13
N LYS A 47 6.58 18.26 -2.03
CA LYS A 47 8.05 18.17 -1.89
C LYS A 47 8.50 17.97 -0.43
N LYS A 48 7.65 18.32 0.53
CA LYS A 48 7.92 18.20 1.97
C LYS A 48 7.11 17.04 2.55
N GLY A 49 7.64 16.44 3.62
CA GLY A 49 6.93 15.44 4.40
C GLY A 49 5.67 16.00 5.08
N ARG A 50 4.81 15.09 5.55
CA ARG A 50 3.44 15.37 6.01
C ARG A 50 3.34 16.52 7.01
N GLY A 51 4.26 16.63 7.98
CA GLY A 51 4.24 17.66 9.03
C GLY A 51 4.44 19.11 8.55
N LYS A 52 4.71 19.34 7.25
CA LYS A 52 4.96 20.68 6.67
C LYS A 52 4.13 20.96 5.41
N ALA A 53 3.13 20.13 5.10
CA ALA A 53 2.27 20.28 3.93
C ALA A 53 0.88 20.81 4.34
N GLU A 54 0.48 21.97 3.82
CA GLU A 54 -0.89 22.48 3.99
C GLU A 54 -1.89 21.67 3.13
N SER A 55 -3.12 21.50 3.65
CA SER A 55 -4.31 20.87 3.04
C SER A 55 -4.05 20.06 1.76
N LEU A 56 -3.67 18.80 1.93
CA LEU A 56 -3.50 17.85 0.85
C LEU A 56 -4.85 17.19 0.53
N ASP A 57 -5.35 17.35 -0.69
CA ASP A 57 -6.57 16.68 -1.16
C ASP A 57 -6.23 15.38 -1.92
N PRO A 58 -6.58 14.19 -1.40
CA PRO A 58 -6.36 12.91 -2.08
C PRO A 58 -6.99 12.84 -3.48
N LEU A 59 -8.01 13.66 -3.78
CA LEU A 59 -8.64 13.68 -5.11
C LEU A 59 -7.87 14.54 -6.13
N SER A 60 -6.88 15.30 -5.68
CA SER A 60 -6.05 16.16 -6.52
C SER A 60 -4.73 15.49 -6.94
N LEU A 61 -4.66 14.14 -6.92
CA LEU A 61 -3.50 13.42 -7.46
C LEU A 61 -3.27 13.78 -8.94
N PRO A 62 -2.02 13.85 -9.42
CA PRO A 62 -1.73 14.12 -10.82
C PRO A 62 -2.47 13.13 -11.75
N PRO A 63 -3.13 13.58 -12.83
CA PRO A 63 -3.87 12.69 -13.72
C PRO A 63 -3.03 11.52 -14.25
N GLN A 64 -1.74 11.78 -14.56
CA GLN A 64 -0.80 10.74 -14.96
C GLN A 64 -0.65 9.62 -13.92
N LEU A 65 -0.63 9.97 -12.64
CA LEU A 65 -0.55 9.00 -11.55
C LEU A 65 -1.87 8.24 -11.38
N GLN A 66 -3.01 8.91 -11.54
CA GLN A 66 -4.32 8.26 -11.52
C GLN A 66 -4.43 7.23 -12.65
N THR A 67 -4.07 7.60 -13.88
CA THR A 67 -4.05 6.69 -15.04
C THR A 67 -3.11 5.50 -14.82
N ALA A 68 -1.92 5.72 -14.26
CA ALA A 68 -0.98 4.63 -13.95
C ALA A 68 -1.54 3.66 -12.90
N LEU A 69 -2.15 4.19 -11.83
CA LEU A 69 -2.81 3.39 -10.79
C LEU A 69 -3.95 2.56 -11.39
N GLU A 70 -4.82 3.17 -12.20
CA GLU A 70 -5.95 2.48 -12.84
C GLU A 70 -5.50 1.39 -13.81
N ALA A 71 -4.49 1.66 -14.63
CA ALA A 71 -3.95 0.68 -15.58
C ALA A 71 -3.35 -0.55 -14.89
N LEU A 72 -2.49 -0.33 -13.88
CA LEU A 72 -1.91 -1.42 -13.08
C LEU A 72 -2.98 -2.16 -12.29
N TYR A 73 -3.95 -1.43 -11.73
CA TYR A 73 -5.06 -2.03 -11.01
C TYR A 73 -5.92 -2.93 -11.90
N GLY A 74 -6.21 -2.52 -13.15
CA GLY A 74 -6.94 -3.36 -14.09
C GLY A 74 -6.21 -4.67 -14.43
N HIS A 75 -4.88 -4.68 -14.43
CA HIS A 75 -4.08 -5.91 -14.55
C HIS A 75 -4.08 -6.73 -13.24
N TYR A 76 -4.03 -6.06 -12.09
CA TYR A 76 -4.19 -6.68 -10.77
C TYR A 76 -5.53 -7.41 -10.66
N GLU A 77 -6.66 -6.83 -11.07
CA GLU A 77 -7.98 -7.46 -11.02
C GLU A 77 -8.02 -8.80 -11.77
N LYS A 78 -7.39 -8.86 -12.95
CA LYS A 78 -7.26 -10.09 -13.73
C LYS A 78 -6.41 -11.14 -12.99
N THR A 79 -5.29 -10.71 -12.43
CA THR A 79 -4.38 -11.59 -11.66
C THR A 79 -5.07 -12.14 -10.41
N PHE A 80 -5.75 -11.27 -9.67
CA PHE A 80 -6.54 -11.61 -8.49
C PHE A 80 -7.60 -12.67 -8.82
N LYS A 81 -8.35 -12.49 -9.92
CA LYS A 81 -9.33 -13.48 -10.39
C LYS A 81 -8.68 -14.82 -10.73
N LEU A 82 -7.57 -14.83 -11.47
CA LEU A 82 -6.84 -16.06 -11.80
C LEU A 82 -6.38 -16.82 -10.54
N TRP A 83 -5.95 -16.10 -9.50
CA TRP A 83 -5.52 -16.69 -8.23
C TRP A 83 -6.70 -17.30 -7.47
N GLN A 84 -7.85 -16.63 -7.47
CA GLN A 84 -9.09 -17.19 -6.92
C GLN A 84 -9.52 -18.45 -7.66
N ASP A 85 -9.51 -18.43 -9.00
CA ASP A 85 -9.89 -19.58 -9.83
C ASP A 85 -8.93 -20.77 -9.63
N ALA A 86 -7.65 -20.50 -9.38
CA ALA A 86 -6.63 -21.51 -9.06
C ALA A 86 -6.65 -22.00 -7.60
N GLY A 87 -7.53 -21.45 -6.75
CA GLY A 87 -7.64 -21.83 -5.33
C GLY A 87 -6.46 -21.37 -4.46
N ILE A 88 -5.73 -20.34 -4.89
CA ILE A 88 -4.66 -19.73 -4.08
C ILE A 88 -5.32 -19.00 -2.90
N ARG A 89 -4.88 -19.34 -1.67
CA ARG A 89 -5.56 -18.93 -0.43
C ARG A 89 -5.32 -17.47 -0.02
N VAL A 90 -4.37 -16.80 -0.64
CA VAL A 90 -3.98 -15.42 -0.36
C VAL A 90 -4.08 -14.60 -1.64
N PRO A 91 -4.44 -13.32 -1.56
CA PRO A 91 -4.48 -12.46 -2.74
C PRO A 91 -3.05 -12.11 -3.20
N PRO A 92 -2.88 -11.75 -4.48
CA PRO A 92 -1.68 -11.05 -4.91
C PRO A 92 -1.53 -9.71 -4.17
N CYS A 93 -0.30 -9.25 -4.02
CA CYS A 93 0.07 -7.98 -3.39
C CYS A 93 0.52 -6.95 -4.43
N PHE A 94 0.06 -5.71 -4.25
CA PHE A 94 0.39 -4.52 -5.02
C PHE A 94 1.15 -3.53 -4.13
N ILE A 95 2.35 -3.14 -4.51
CA ILE A 95 3.12 -2.14 -3.77
C ILE A 95 3.11 -0.79 -4.48
N VAL A 96 2.92 0.28 -3.72
CA VAL A 96 3.24 1.64 -4.15
C VAL A 96 4.37 2.19 -3.29
N VAL A 97 5.46 2.63 -3.92
CA VAL A 97 6.61 3.23 -3.23
C VAL A 97 6.69 4.72 -3.54
N CYS A 98 6.38 5.55 -2.56
CA CYS A 98 6.31 7.00 -2.68
C CYS A 98 7.61 7.69 -2.24
N ASN A 99 7.80 8.93 -2.67
CA ASN A 99 9.01 9.71 -2.36
C ASN A 99 9.07 10.28 -0.94
N ASN A 100 7.92 10.40 -0.25
CA ASN A 100 7.83 10.90 1.12
C ASN A 100 6.47 10.54 1.76
N THR A 101 6.35 10.82 3.06
CA THR A 101 5.16 10.54 3.88
C THR A 101 3.89 11.31 3.49
N ALA A 102 4.03 12.46 2.82
CA ALA A 102 2.88 13.25 2.34
C ALA A 102 2.27 12.62 1.09
N THR A 103 3.11 12.26 0.12
CA THR A 103 2.70 11.54 -1.10
C THR A 103 2.14 10.17 -0.76
N SER A 104 2.77 9.41 0.15
CA SER A 104 2.24 8.10 0.56
C SER A 104 0.86 8.21 1.21
N LYS A 105 0.58 9.27 1.98
CA LYS A 105 -0.77 9.53 2.50
C LYS A 105 -1.78 9.79 1.40
N LEU A 106 -1.45 10.67 0.47
CA LEU A 106 -2.33 11.04 -0.63
C LEU A 106 -2.72 9.80 -1.45
N VAL A 107 -1.73 8.97 -1.76
CA VAL A 107 -1.96 7.73 -2.51
C VAL A 107 -2.73 6.72 -1.67
N TYR A 108 -2.39 6.54 -0.39
CA TYR A 108 -3.14 5.67 0.52
C TYR A 108 -4.62 6.07 0.59
N ASP A 109 -4.92 7.35 0.82
CA ASP A 109 -6.30 7.84 0.93
C ASP A 109 -7.07 7.67 -0.38
N TYR A 110 -6.41 7.92 -1.51
CA TYR A 110 -6.99 7.70 -2.84
C TYR A 110 -7.37 6.22 -3.06
N ILE A 111 -6.55 5.29 -2.57
CA ILE A 111 -6.73 3.85 -2.75
C ILE A 111 -7.70 3.25 -1.72
N ALA A 112 -7.48 3.51 -0.44
CA ALA A 112 -8.19 2.90 0.69
C ALA A 112 -9.52 3.58 1.00
N GLY A 113 -9.64 4.88 0.67
CA GLY A 113 -10.69 5.78 1.12
C GLY A 113 -10.27 6.61 2.34
N PHE A 114 -11.00 7.69 2.60
CA PHE A 114 -10.70 8.63 3.68
C PHE A 114 -11.95 9.37 4.18
N GLN A 115 -11.87 9.93 5.38
CA GLN A 115 -12.92 10.78 5.93
C GLN A 115 -12.71 12.23 5.47
N ARG A 116 -13.67 12.77 4.72
CA ARG A 116 -13.68 14.16 4.27
C ARG A 116 -14.46 15.02 5.26
N ALA A 117 -13.78 15.97 5.89
CA ALA A 117 -14.44 16.99 6.71
C ALA A 117 -15.36 17.87 5.86
N GLN A 118 -16.57 18.10 6.34
CA GLN A 118 -17.57 18.96 5.75
C GLN A 118 -17.56 20.34 6.43
N LYS A 119 -18.16 21.34 5.77
CA LYS A 119 -18.22 22.71 6.30
C LYS A 119 -19.03 22.83 7.60
N ASP A 120 -19.91 21.88 7.86
CA ASP A 120 -20.75 21.80 9.07
C ASP A 120 -20.06 21.08 10.24
N GLY A 121 -18.80 20.66 10.09
CA GLY A 121 -18.04 19.92 11.09
C GLY A 121 -18.30 18.41 11.09
N SER A 122 -19.23 17.91 10.27
CA SER A 122 -19.41 16.47 10.05
C SER A 122 -18.28 15.90 9.18
N THR A 123 -18.13 14.58 9.18
CA THR A 123 -17.26 13.86 8.26
C THR A 123 -18.08 12.97 7.34
N ARG A 124 -17.63 12.83 6.10
CA ARG A 124 -18.21 11.92 5.12
C ARG A 124 -17.13 11.00 4.60
N LEU A 125 -17.44 9.71 4.56
CA LEU A 125 -16.57 8.74 3.91
C LEU A 125 -16.51 9.00 2.40
N GLU A 126 -15.30 9.17 1.89
CA GLU A 126 -14.96 9.10 0.47
C GLU A 126 -14.40 7.71 0.18
N TYR A 127 -15.09 6.93 -0.65
CA TYR A 127 -14.63 5.60 -1.05
C TYR A 127 -13.37 5.69 -1.91
N GLY A 128 -12.42 4.80 -1.66
CA GLY A 128 -11.22 4.66 -2.48
C GLY A 128 -11.55 4.36 -3.95
N ARG A 129 -10.68 4.75 -4.87
CA ARG A 129 -10.94 4.60 -6.32
C ARG A 129 -10.70 3.20 -6.86
N LEU A 130 -10.05 2.34 -6.08
CA LEU A 130 -9.68 0.97 -6.47
C LEU A 130 -10.45 -0.06 -5.61
N PRO A 131 -11.60 -0.59 -6.07
CA PRO A 131 -12.53 -1.39 -5.26
C PRO A 131 -11.92 -2.57 -4.50
N LEU A 132 -11.03 -3.35 -5.12
CA LEU A 132 -10.38 -4.47 -4.46
C LEU A 132 -9.43 -4.04 -3.35
N PHE A 133 -9.03 -2.76 -3.27
CA PHE A 133 -8.09 -2.24 -2.27
C PHE A 133 -8.75 -1.41 -1.17
N ARG A 134 -10.06 -1.12 -1.26
CA ARG A 134 -10.77 -0.33 -0.24
C ARG A 134 -10.69 -0.97 1.15
N ASN A 135 -10.59 -0.13 2.17
CA ASN A 135 -10.65 -0.55 3.59
C ASN A 135 -12.07 -0.50 4.17
N HIS A 136 -13.09 -0.25 3.33
CA HIS A 136 -14.49 -0.18 3.72
C HIS A 136 -15.33 -1.09 2.82
N ASP A 137 -16.43 -1.62 3.37
CA ASP A 137 -17.44 -2.37 2.62
C ASP A 137 -18.35 -1.44 1.80
N GLU A 138 -19.35 -1.99 1.12
CA GLU A 138 -20.30 -1.24 0.29
C GLU A 138 -21.25 -0.33 1.09
N HIS A 139 -21.35 -0.54 2.40
CA HIS A 139 -22.16 0.24 3.31
C HIS A 139 -21.34 1.33 4.03
N GLY A 140 -20.03 1.35 3.82
CA GLY A 140 -19.11 2.32 4.42
C GLY A 140 -18.58 1.89 5.79
N ASN A 141 -18.81 0.64 6.20
CA ASN A 141 -18.22 0.11 7.42
C ASN A 141 -16.75 -0.24 7.17
N PRO A 142 -15.83 0.09 8.09
CA PRO A 142 -14.46 -0.38 8.02
C PRO A 142 -14.41 -1.92 8.02
N LEU A 143 -13.61 -2.49 7.12
CA LEU A 143 -13.38 -3.93 7.09
C LEU A 143 -12.62 -4.37 8.35
N VAL A 144 -12.97 -5.54 8.90
CA VAL A 144 -12.27 -6.15 10.05
C VAL A 144 -10.77 -6.29 9.75
N ARG A 145 -10.47 -6.80 8.55
CA ARG A 145 -9.11 -6.87 8.01
C ARG A 145 -8.97 -5.85 6.88
N PRO A 146 -8.13 -4.81 7.05
CA PRO A 146 -7.89 -3.86 5.98
C PRO A 146 -7.24 -4.56 4.78
N ARG A 147 -7.49 -4.04 3.58
CA ARG A 147 -6.92 -4.52 2.32
C ARG A 147 -5.74 -3.66 1.87
N THR A 148 -5.71 -2.39 2.27
CA THR A 148 -4.59 -1.48 2.02
C THR A 148 -3.94 -1.08 3.33
N LEU A 149 -2.62 -1.12 3.38
CA LEU A 149 -1.82 -0.70 4.51
C LEU A 149 -0.94 0.49 4.13
N LEU A 150 -0.92 1.52 4.99
CA LEU A 150 0.08 2.58 4.92
C LEU A 150 1.25 2.23 5.85
N ILE A 151 2.45 2.22 5.30
CA ILE A 151 3.69 1.95 6.04
C ILE A 151 4.61 3.15 5.91
N ASP A 152 5.12 3.62 7.05
CA ASP A 152 6.35 4.41 7.09
C ASP A 152 7.50 3.47 7.43
N SER A 153 8.10 2.89 6.40
CA SER A 153 9.12 1.85 6.52
C SER A 153 10.38 2.35 7.21
N GLU A 154 10.75 3.62 7.07
CA GLU A 154 11.88 4.21 7.80
C GLU A 154 11.66 4.18 9.31
N GLN A 155 10.44 4.45 9.78
CA GLN A 155 10.10 4.40 11.21
C GLN A 155 9.92 2.97 11.72
N LEU A 156 9.45 2.05 10.88
CA LEU A 156 9.37 0.65 11.27
C LEU A 156 10.75 0.00 11.38
N GLU A 157 11.72 0.41 10.58
CA GLU A 157 13.09 -0.13 10.56
C GLU A 157 14.03 0.55 11.58
N SER A 158 13.78 1.81 11.97
CA SER A 158 14.66 2.57 12.87
C SER A 158 14.82 1.96 14.27
N GLY A 159 13.87 1.13 14.71
CA GLY A 159 13.83 0.59 16.08
C GLY A 159 13.49 1.62 17.15
N GLU A 160 13.45 2.91 16.79
CA GLU A 160 12.83 3.97 17.55
C GLU A 160 11.31 3.83 17.35
N GLY A 161 10.51 3.96 18.42
CA GLY A 161 9.06 3.79 18.34
C GLY A 161 8.40 4.69 17.28
N LEU A 162 7.18 4.35 16.89
CA LEU A 162 6.39 5.14 15.93
C LEU A 162 6.21 6.59 16.42
N ASP A 163 6.39 7.57 15.53
CA ASP A 163 6.12 8.96 15.87
C ASP A 163 4.63 9.21 16.14
N ASP A 164 4.31 10.24 16.93
CA ASP A 164 2.93 10.52 17.36
C ASP A 164 1.97 10.78 16.19
N ASN A 165 2.45 11.36 15.09
CA ASN A 165 1.62 11.62 13.91
C ASN A 165 1.26 10.30 13.22
N PHE A 166 2.23 9.40 13.06
CA PHE A 166 2.02 8.09 12.46
C PHE A 166 1.15 7.21 13.35
N ARG A 167 1.38 7.22 14.67
CA ARG A 167 0.52 6.52 15.64
C ARG A 167 -0.94 6.96 15.55
N THR A 168 -1.18 8.28 15.48
CA THR A 168 -2.53 8.83 15.35
C THR A 168 -3.21 8.36 14.06
N LEU A 169 -2.45 8.27 12.97
CA LEU A 169 -2.97 7.87 11.66
C LEU A 169 -3.22 6.38 11.53
N ALA A 170 -2.40 5.55 12.19
CA ALA A 170 -2.53 4.10 12.19
C ALA A 170 -3.42 3.59 13.33
N ALA A 171 -3.93 4.47 14.20
CA ALA A 171 -4.66 4.10 15.41
C ALA A 171 -5.88 3.21 15.10
N ASP A 172 -6.63 3.56 14.04
CA ASP A 172 -7.80 2.80 13.63
C ASP A 172 -7.43 1.41 13.09
N GLU A 173 -6.38 1.32 12.27
CA GLU A 173 -5.82 0.06 11.75
C GLU A 173 -5.31 -0.82 12.90
N VAL A 174 -4.51 -0.26 13.80
CA VAL A 174 -3.96 -0.94 14.98
C VAL A 174 -5.08 -1.49 15.86
N ALA A 175 -6.10 -0.69 16.15
CA ALA A 175 -7.26 -1.12 16.93
C ALA A 175 -8.04 -2.26 16.25
N ARG A 176 -8.11 -2.28 14.91
CA ARG A 176 -8.70 -3.39 14.14
C ARG A 176 -7.84 -4.65 14.25
N PHE A 177 -6.54 -4.55 14.07
CA PHE A 177 -5.64 -5.69 14.19
C PHE A 177 -5.62 -6.31 15.59
N ARG A 178 -5.64 -5.47 16.64
CA ARG A 178 -5.77 -5.97 18.03
C ARG A 178 -7.07 -6.74 18.22
N ARG A 179 -8.21 -6.22 17.74
CA ARG A 179 -9.50 -6.92 17.80
C ARG A 179 -9.47 -8.25 17.06
N GLU A 180 -8.89 -8.29 15.86
CA GLU A 180 -8.74 -9.53 15.09
C GLU A 180 -7.97 -10.60 15.87
N ILE A 181 -6.86 -10.22 16.53
CA ILE A 181 -6.07 -11.15 17.35
C ILE A 181 -6.96 -11.74 18.44
N VAL A 182 -7.69 -10.90 19.19
CA VAL A 182 -8.59 -11.36 20.26
C VAL A 182 -9.69 -12.28 19.72
N GLU A 183 -10.34 -11.91 18.62
CA GLU A 183 -11.40 -12.71 18.00
C GLU A 183 -10.88 -14.07 17.52
N ARG A 184 -9.64 -14.13 17.04
CA ARG A 184 -9.02 -15.35 16.51
C ARG A 184 -8.45 -16.26 17.59
N THR A 185 -7.81 -15.70 18.64
CA THR A 185 -7.08 -16.48 19.65
C THR A 185 -7.81 -16.60 20.98
N GLY A 186 -8.78 -15.73 21.26
CA GLY A 186 -9.43 -15.60 22.56
C GLY A 186 -8.52 -15.01 23.64
N ASP A 187 -7.29 -14.60 23.31
CA ASP A 187 -6.29 -14.11 24.25
C ASP A 187 -6.17 -12.57 24.18
N VAL A 188 -6.87 -11.89 25.09
CA VAL A 188 -6.82 -10.43 25.23
C VAL A 188 -5.41 -9.96 25.61
N ARG A 189 -4.68 -10.73 26.43
CA ARG A 189 -3.35 -10.32 26.89
C ARG A 189 -2.34 -10.33 25.75
N GLN A 190 -2.46 -11.29 24.83
CA GLN A 190 -1.64 -11.30 23.62
C GLN A 190 -1.83 -10.01 22.81
N ALA A 191 -3.08 -9.58 22.62
CA ALA A 191 -3.38 -8.36 21.89
C ALA A 191 -2.95 -7.10 22.63
N GLU A 192 -2.95 -7.06 23.97
CA GLU A 192 -2.53 -5.89 24.77
C GLU A 192 -1.01 -5.76 24.89
N ASN A 193 -0.28 -6.87 24.91
CA ASN A 193 1.17 -6.89 25.12
C ASN A 193 1.98 -6.44 23.90
N LEU A 194 1.39 -6.45 22.70
CA LEU A 194 2.06 -5.98 21.48
C LEU A 194 2.09 -4.45 21.46
N THR A 195 3.24 -3.85 21.16
CA THR A 195 3.30 -2.42 20.81
C THR A 195 2.68 -2.17 19.44
N ASP A 196 2.27 -0.94 19.16
CA ASP A 196 1.73 -0.55 17.84
C ASP A 196 2.73 -0.87 16.72
N GLN A 197 4.02 -0.67 16.99
CA GLN A 197 5.13 -0.96 16.09
C GLN A 197 5.27 -2.46 15.81
N GLU A 198 5.27 -3.29 16.86
CA GLU A 198 5.35 -4.75 16.71
C GLU A 198 4.14 -5.29 15.94
N LEU A 199 2.95 -4.75 16.20
CA LEU A 199 1.74 -5.15 15.50
C LEU A 199 1.82 -4.83 14.01
N LEU A 200 2.18 -3.59 13.64
CA LEU A 200 2.33 -3.20 12.24
C LEU A 200 3.45 -3.99 11.55
N ARG A 201 4.55 -4.26 12.26
CA ARG A 201 5.62 -5.14 11.78
C ARG A 201 5.11 -6.57 11.57
N GLU A 202 4.29 -7.13 12.47
CA GLU A 202 3.69 -8.46 12.29
C GLU A 202 2.79 -8.49 11.05
N VAL A 203 1.92 -7.48 10.86
CA VAL A 203 1.06 -7.38 9.68
C VAL A 203 1.92 -7.40 8.41
N MET A 204 2.94 -6.54 8.35
CA MET A 204 3.88 -6.47 7.22
C MET A 204 4.56 -7.83 6.98
N ASN A 205 5.15 -8.41 8.03
CA ASN A 205 5.85 -9.72 8.06
C ASN A 205 5.00 -10.90 7.60
N THR A 206 3.69 -10.71 7.57
CA THR A 206 2.73 -11.75 7.25
C THR A 206 1.86 -11.45 6.03
N VAL A 207 2.17 -10.38 5.28
CA VAL A 207 1.59 -10.16 3.95
C VAL A 207 1.85 -11.38 3.07
N GLY A 208 0.77 -11.92 2.49
CA GLY A 208 0.83 -13.11 1.66
C GLY A 208 0.91 -14.45 2.41
N LYS A 209 0.87 -14.46 3.76
CA LYS A 209 0.92 -15.70 4.55
C LYS A 209 -0.48 -16.13 5.00
N PRO A 210 -1.02 -17.28 4.54
CA PRO A 210 -2.36 -17.71 4.91
C PRO A 210 -2.57 -17.83 6.42
N GLY A 211 -3.72 -17.37 6.92
CA GLY A 211 -4.11 -17.50 8.34
C GLY A 211 -3.35 -16.59 9.30
N ARG A 212 -2.57 -15.63 8.78
CA ARG A 212 -1.86 -14.61 9.56
C ARG A 212 -2.51 -13.23 9.41
N LEU A 213 -2.06 -12.28 10.23
CA LEU A 213 -2.65 -10.96 10.35
C LEU A 213 -2.62 -10.15 9.04
N GLY A 214 -1.53 -10.28 8.26
CA GLY A 214 -1.37 -9.66 6.95
C GLY A 214 -1.94 -10.45 5.77
N ALA A 215 -2.60 -11.60 5.99
CA ALA A 215 -3.01 -12.51 4.92
C ALA A 215 -3.90 -11.86 3.85
N ASP A 216 -4.76 -10.93 4.25
CA ASP A 216 -5.77 -10.29 3.38
C ASP A 216 -5.31 -8.95 2.80
N ILE A 217 -4.07 -8.54 3.09
CA ILE A 217 -3.48 -7.31 2.53
C ILE A 217 -3.26 -7.51 1.03
N ARG A 218 -3.78 -6.56 0.26
CA ARG A 218 -3.76 -6.54 -1.21
C ARG A 218 -2.92 -5.39 -1.74
N CYS A 219 -2.84 -4.29 -0.99
CA CYS A 219 -2.01 -3.14 -1.35
C CYS A 219 -1.20 -2.64 -0.16
N VAL A 220 0.07 -2.32 -0.40
CA VAL A 220 0.94 -1.65 0.58
C VAL A 220 1.46 -0.36 -0.03
N VAL A 221 1.23 0.76 0.66
CA VAL A 221 1.74 2.07 0.28
C VAL A 221 2.85 2.44 1.25
N SER A 222 4.07 2.65 0.74
CA SER A 222 5.29 2.86 1.55
C SER A 222 6.10 4.06 1.07
N VAL A 223 7.06 4.54 1.88
CA VAL A 223 8.02 5.60 1.52
C VAL A 223 9.36 5.03 1.06
N SER A 224 9.78 3.90 1.60
CA SER A 224 10.94 3.16 1.12
C SER A 224 10.54 1.77 0.61
N MET A 225 11.44 1.17 -0.16
CA MET A 225 11.31 -0.23 -0.53
C MET A 225 11.28 -1.06 0.75
N LEU A 226 10.33 -1.98 0.85
CA LEU A 226 10.23 -2.88 2.00
C LEU A 226 11.41 -3.86 1.94
N THR A 227 12.35 -3.72 2.86
CA THR A 227 13.60 -4.50 2.84
C THR A 227 13.48 -5.83 3.57
N GLU A 228 12.50 -5.97 4.46
CA GLU A 228 12.33 -7.18 5.25
C GLU A 228 10.86 -7.56 5.45
N GLY A 229 10.62 -8.84 5.71
CA GLY A 229 9.38 -9.27 6.33
C GLY A 229 8.17 -9.20 5.42
N TRP A 230 8.14 -9.99 4.36
CA TRP A 230 6.92 -10.26 3.58
C TRP A 230 7.21 -11.37 2.56
N ASP A 231 6.18 -12.07 2.07
CA ASP A 231 6.38 -13.12 1.06
C ASP A 231 6.46 -12.50 -0.34
N ALA A 232 7.69 -12.32 -0.81
CA ALA A 232 8.00 -11.78 -2.13
C ALA A 232 7.33 -12.56 -3.29
N ASN A 233 6.92 -13.82 -3.08
CA ASN A 233 6.21 -14.60 -4.10
C ASN A 233 4.77 -14.13 -4.32
N THR A 234 4.18 -13.41 -3.36
CA THR A 234 2.81 -12.90 -3.50
C THR A 234 2.71 -11.61 -4.30
N VAL A 235 3.85 -11.07 -4.69
CA VAL A 235 4.00 -9.71 -5.21
C VAL A 235 3.93 -9.75 -6.70
N THR A 236 2.97 -9.01 -7.23
CA THR A 236 2.67 -9.06 -8.67
C THR A 236 2.80 -7.70 -9.32
N HIS A 237 2.71 -6.63 -8.54
CA HIS A 237 2.72 -5.25 -9.04
C HIS A 237 3.52 -4.36 -8.09
N VAL A 238 4.35 -3.50 -8.65
CA VAL A 238 5.04 -2.43 -7.93
C VAL A 238 4.91 -1.16 -8.76
N LEU A 239 4.49 -0.06 -8.12
CA LEU A 239 4.42 1.27 -8.69
C LEU A 239 5.38 2.19 -7.96
N GLY A 240 6.37 2.71 -8.68
CA GLY A 240 7.26 3.75 -8.18
C GLY A 240 6.68 5.14 -8.36
N VAL A 241 6.58 5.89 -7.25
CA VAL A 241 6.25 7.31 -7.19
C VAL A 241 7.44 8.06 -6.56
N ARG A 242 8.64 7.72 -7.03
CA ARG A 242 9.94 8.31 -6.63
C ARG A 242 10.99 8.02 -7.71
N ALA A 243 12.14 8.68 -7.60
CA ALA A 243 13.33 8.23 -8.32
C ALA A 243 13.87 6.95 -7.65
N PHE A 244 14.15 5.92 -8.46
CA PHE A 244 14.97 4.79 -8.01
C PHE A 244 16.42 5.01 -8.42
N GLY A 245 17.34 4.55 -7.58
CA GLY A 245 18.78 4.62 -7.87
C GLY A 245 19.30 3.48 -8.76
N THR A 246 18.46 2.46 -9.03
CA THR A 246 18.86 1.23 -9.72
C THR A 246 18.10 1.07 -11.03
N GLN A 247 18.81 0.68 -12.11
CA GLN A 247 18.27 0.47 -13.46
C GLN A 247 17.22 -0.65 -13.55
N LEU A 248 17.07 -1.48 -12.52
CA LEU A 248 16.08 -2.57 -12.51
C LEU A 248 14.68 -2.10 -12.07
N LEU A 249 14.58 -0.95 -11.39
CA LEU A 249 13.32 -0.33 -10.97
C LEU A 249 13.07 1.02 -11.66
N CYS A 250 14.13 1.59 -12.24
CA CYS A 250 14.05 2.70 -13.18
C CYS A 250 14.08 2.17 -14.60
N GLU A 251 12.89 2.12 -15.21
CA GLU A 251 12.57 2.47 -16.60
C GLU A 251 11.38 1.62 -17.13
#